data_AF-G0NDD5-F1
#
_entry.id   AF-G0NDD5-F1
#
_cell.length_a   1.000
_cell.length_b   1.000
_cell.length_c   1.000
_cell.angle_alpha   90.00
_cell.angle_beta   90.00
_cell.angle_gamma   90.00
#
_symmetry.space_group_name_H-M   'P 1'
#
loop_
_entity.id
_entity.type
_entity.pdbx_description
1 polymer ?
#
loop_
_entity_poly.entity_id
_entity_poly.type
_entity_poly.pdbx_seq_one_letter_code
_entity_poly.pdbx_strand_id
1 'polypeptide(L)'
;MAQRVKRETVEVLIKPANFWKLMHNTALEIVDVRTVNDCMVVKFRRQTLTPSFSPDQTVKKTPSQIATQIGSFFGQLTDEVDGEMERFVTIGPKTYFYVEKKEEDERKTVRKGKGITINSSVDKKFTFALMKKMVDEVLEKRAEKTIAEFEQFTMTRNKNHQVFA
;
A
#
# COMPACT_ATOMS: atom_id res chain seq x y z
N MET A 1 -27.86 27.70 -21.79
CA MET A 1 -27.36 26.72 -20.79
C MET A 1 -26.78 25.53 -21.54
N ALA A 2 -25.46 25.36 -21.54
CA ALA A 2 -24.83 24.17 -22.11
C ALA A 2 -24.40 23.25 -20.96
N GLN A 3 -25.14 22.16 -20.75
CA GLN A 3 -24.77 21.12 -19.80
C GLN A 3 -23.55 20.39 -20.36
N ARG A 4 -22.38 20.57 -19.74
CA ARG A 4 -21.18 19.78 -20.03
C ARG A 4 -21.40 18.35 -19.51
N VAL A 5 -21.94 17.50 -20.36
CA VAL A 5 -22.04 16.05 -20.10
C VAL A 5 -20.63 15.48 -20.10
N LYS A 6 -20.18 14.94 -18.96
CA LYS A 6 -18.95 14.16 -18.87
C LYS A 6 -19.15 12.88 -19.70
N ARG A 7 -18.49 12.80 -20.86
CA ARG A 7 -18.54 11.61 -21.71
C ARG A 7 -17.54 10.60 -21.17
N GLU A 8 -18.05 9.48 -20.68
CA GLU A 8 -17.23 8.34 -20.27
C GLU A 8 -16.93 7.49 -21.50
N THR A 9 -15.65 7.20 -21.73
CA THR A 9 -15.22 6.35 -22.85
C THR A 9 -14.83 4.98 -22.28
N VAL A 10 -15.33 3.91 -22.92
CA VAL A 10 -15.01 2.54 -22.55
C VAL A 10 -14.19 1.95 -23.69
N GLU A 11 -12.98 1.45 -23.39
CA GLU A 11 -12.21 0.68 -24.35
C GLU A 11 -12.01 -0.75 -23.84
N VAL A 12 -12.17 -1.72 -24.74
CA VAL A 12 -11.90 -3.13 -24.47
C VAL A 12 -10.44 -3.38 -24.84
N LEU A 13 -9.58 -3.63 -23.84
CA LEU A 13 -8.15 -3.84 -24.02
C LEU A 13 -7.85 -5.34 -24.04
N ILE A 14 -7.48 -5.85 -25.22
CA ILE A 14 -7.17 -7.28 -25.44
C ILE A 14 -5.69 -7.59 -25.14
N LYS A 15 -4.80 -6.57 -25.12
CA LYS A 15 -3.33 -6.78 -25.00
C LYS A 15 -2.73 -6.08 -23.76
N PRO A 16 -1.93 -6.77 -22.93
CA PRO A 16 -1.30 -6.21 -21.73
C PRO A 16 -0.46 -4.95 -21.96
N ALA A 17 0.22 -4.85 -23.12
CA ALA A 17 1.05 -3.71 -23.47
C ALA A 17 0.25 -2.39 -23.61
N ASN A 18 -1.02 -2.46 -23.99
CA ASN A 18 -1.88 -1.29 -24.12
C ASN A 18 -2.37 -0.80 -22.75
N PHE A 19 -2.59 -1.72 -21.81
CA PHE A 19 -2.91 -1.36 -20.43
C PHE A 19 -1.77 -0.60 -19.76
N TRP A 20 -0.52 -1.01 -19.99
CA TRP A 20 0.65 -0.31 -19.47
C TRP A 20 0.73 1.14 -19.94
N LYS A 21 0.49 1.38 -21.24
CA LYS A 21 0.44 2.73 -21.81
C LYS A 21 -0.68 3.58 -21.21
N LEU A 22 -1.82 2.96 -20.89
CA LEU A 22 -2.95 3.64 -20.26
C LEU A 22 -2.65 4.02 -18.80
N MET A 23 -2.05 3.10 -18.03
CA MET A 23 -1.66 3.31 -16.62
C MET A 23 -0.67 4.45 -16.42
N HIS A 24 0.24 4.66 -17.38
CA HIS A 24 1.26 5.71 -17.29
C HIS A 24 0.84 7.04 -17.94
N ASN A 25 -0.37 7.12 -18.51
CA ASN A 25 -0.86 8.36 -19.11
C ASN A 25 -1.51 9.25 -18.06
N THR A 26 -0.78 10.28 -17.61
CA THR A 26 -1.23 11.25 -16.59
C THR A 26 -2.43 12.10 -17.01
N ALA A 27 -2.78 12.12 -18.30
CA ALA A 27 -3.98 12.81 -18.78
C ALA A 27 -5.27 11.99 -18.62
N LEU A 28 -5.16 10.70 -18.28
CA LEU A 28 -6.26 9.76 -18.16
C LEU A 28 -6.42 9.31 -16.71
N GLU A 29 -7.66 9.17 -16.27
CA GLU A 29 -8.05 8.62 -14.98
C GLU A 29 -8.79 7.31 -15.25
N ILE A 30 -8.25 6.20 -14.76
CA ILE A 30 -8.88 4.89 -14.87
C ILE A 30 -9.99 4.82 -13.81
N VAL A 31 -11.21 4.55 -14.28
CA VAL A 31 -12.43 4.55 -13.47
C VAL A 31 -12.80 3.13 -13.02
N ASP A 32 -12.60 2.14 -13.90
CA ASP A 32 -12.92 0.74 -13.60
C ASP A 32 -12.06 -0.20 -14.47
N VAL A 33 -11.67 -1.34 -13.91
CA VAL A 33 -10.90 -2.39 -14.60
C VAL A 33 -11.55 -3.74 -14.28
N ARG A 34 -12.03 -4.44 -15.31
CA ARG A 34 -12.65 -5.76 -15.17
C ARG A 34 -11.99 -6.77 -16.08
N THR A 35 -11.72 -7.96 -15.57
CA THR A 35 -11.29 -9.11 -16.36
C THR A 35 -12.51 -9.93 -16.75
N VAL A 36 -12.75 -10.09 -18.06
CA VAL A 36 -13.84 -10.92 -18.59
C VAL A 36 -13.28 -11.81 -19.68
N ASN A 37 -13.39 -13.13 -19.51
CA ASN A 37 -13.04 -14.16 -20.50
C ASN A 37 -11.72 -13.86 -21.23
N ASP A 38 -10.63 -13.75 -20.47
CA ASP A 38 -9.25 -13.47 -20.91
C ASP A 38 -8.98 -12.07 -21.51
N CYS A 39 -9.93 -11.15 -21.44
CA CYS A 39 -9.76 -9.75 -21.85
C CYS A 39 -9.89 -8.79 -20.67
N MET A 40 -9.17 -7.67 -20.70
CA MET A 40 -9.31 -6.59 -19.72
C MET A 40 -10.17 -5.47 -20.29
N VAL A 41 -11.32 -5.23 -19.69
CA VAL A 41 -12.17 -4.09 -20.00
C VAL A 41 -11.75 -2.95 -19.07
N VAL A 42 -11.31 -1.83 -19.65
CA VAL A 42 -10.83 -0.68 -18.88
C VAL A 42 -11.65 0.55 -19.23
N LYS A 43 -12.36 1.07 -18.24
CA LYS A 43 -13.11 2.32 -18.35
C LYS A 43 -12.23 3.45 -17.85
N PHE A 44 -12.06 4.50 -18.63
CA PHE A 44 -11.24 5.65 -18.25
C PHE A 44 -11.86 6.97 -18.71
N ARG A 45 -11.47 8.07 -18.06
CA ARG A 45 -11.91 9.42 -18.41
C ARG A 45 -10.72 10.37 -18.51
N ARG A 46 -10.83 11.44 -19.31
CA ARG A 46 -9.76 12.44 -19.44
C ARG A 46 -9.87 13.49 -18.34
N GLN A 47 -8.77 13.76 -17.63
CA GLN A 47 -8.74 14.76 -16.57
C GLN A 47 -8.88 16.18 -17.16
N THR A 48 -9.68 17.03 -16.52
CA THR A 48 -9.83 18.44 -16.90
C THR A 48 -8.98 19.28 -15.94
N LEU A 49 -7.84 19.80 -16.41
CA LEU A 49 -6.98 20.68 -15.63
C LEU A 49 -7.67 22.04 -15.40
N THR A 50 -7.91 22.40 -14.14
CA THR A 50 -8.20 23.80 -13.74
C THR A 50 -6.88 24.47 -13.34
N PRO A 51 -6.42 25.52 -14.06
CA PRO A 51 -5.19 26.23 -13.71
C PRO A 51 -5.50 27.30 -12.67
N SER A 52 -4.89 27.21 -11.48
CA SER A 52 -4.76 28.36 -10.57
C SER A 52 -3.29 28.54 -10.23
N PHE A 53 -2.68 29.55 -10.85
CA PHE A 53 -1.31 30.01 -10.59
C PHE A 53 -1.37 31.29 -9.74
N SER A 54 -0.48 31.42 -8.76
CA SER A 54 -0.10 32.70 -8.14
C SER A 54 1.38 32.64 -7.77
N PRO A 55 2.20 33.69 -8.03
CA PRO A 55 3.63 33.62 -7.89
C PRO A 55 4.09 34.27 -6.57
N ASP A 56 4.49 33.46 -5.59
CA ASP A 56 5.46 33.87 -4.59
C ASP A 56 6.17 32.63 -4.03
N GLN A 57 7.50 32.61 -4.12
CA GLN A 57 8.33 31.49 -3.71
C GLN A 57 8.75 31.65 -2.25
N THR A 58 8.32 30.72 -1.40
CA THR A 58 9.20 30.17 -0.36
C THR A 58 9.34 28.68 -0.64
N VAL A 59 10.56 28.18 -0.77
CA VAL A 59 10.85 26.75 -0.94
C VAL A 59 10.56 26.06 0.41
N LYS A 60 9.28 25.82 0.68
CA LYS A 60 8.79 24.95 1.75
C LYS A 60 8.49 23.61 1.12
N LYS A 61 9.09 22.55 1.70
CA LYS A 61 8.86 21.12 1.51
C LYS A 61 7.68 20.87 0.57
N THR A 62 7.95 20.67 -0.72
CA THR A 62 6.89 20.39 -1.69
C THR A 62 6.19 19.13 -1.21
N PRO A 63 4.91 19.19 -0.80
CA PRO A 63 4.17 17.97 -0.55
C PRO A 63 4.19 17.21 -1.88
N SER A 64 4.55 15.94 -1.85
CA SER A 64 4.27 15.08 -3.00
C SER A 64 2.82 15.32 -3.40
N GLN A 65 2.51 15.37 -4.71
CA GLN A 65 1.14 15.63 -5.20
C GLN A 65 0.07 14.66 -4.62
N ILE A 66 0.51 13.61 -3.94
CA ILE A 66 -0.25 12.60 -3.20
C ILE A 66 -0.81 13.15 -1.87
N ALA A 67 -0.10 14.04 -1.19
CA ALA A 67 -0.53 14.62 0.10
C ALA A 67 -1.80 15.46 -0.03
N THR A 68 -2.08 15.99 -1.22
CA THR A 68 -3.27 16.82 -1.51
C THR A 68 -4.55 16.00 -1.66
N GLN A 69 -4.47 14.66 -1.71
CA GLN A 69 -5.62 13.76 -1.89
C GLN A 69 -5.92 12.89 -0.65
N ILE A 70 -5.35 13.23 0.51
CA ILE A 70 -5.67 12.54 1.76
C ILE A 70 -7.07 12.99 2.20
N GLY A 71 -8.00 12.05 2.30
CA GLY A 71 -9.36 12.33 2.70
C GLY A 71 -9.53 12.33 4.21
N SER A 72 -10.40 13.18 4.72
CA SER A 72 -10.71 13.29 6.16
C SER A 72 -11.88 12.41 6.61
N PHE A 73 -12.51 11.68 5.68
CA PHE A 73 -13.74 10.92 5.95
C PHE A 73 -13.55 9.41 5.83
N PHE A 74 -14.42 8.65 6.52
CA PHE A 74 -14.45 7.20 6.49
C PHE A 74 -14.55 6.65 5.06
N GLY A 75 -13.62 5.76 4.69
CA GLY A 75 -13.53 5.17 3.36
C GLY A 75 -12.66 5.95 2.37
N GLN A 76 -12.06 7.07 2.78
CA GLN A 76 -11.07 7.80 1.98
C GLN A 76 -9.64 7.39 2.38
N LEU A 77 -8.67 7.64 1.49
CA LEU A 77 -7.25 7.41 1.75
C LEU A 77 -6.78 8.34 2.86
N THR A 78 -6.44 7.78 4.02
CA THR A 78 -5.85 8.48 5.16
C THR A 78 -4.35 8.19 5.23
N ASP A 79 -3.57 9.17 5.66
CA ASP A 79 -2.18 8.92 6.05
C ASP A 79 -2.16 8.45 7.52
N GLU A 80 -1.85 7.17 7.73
CA GLU A 80 -1.82 6.55 9.06
C GLU A 80 -0.46 6.73 9.76
N VAL A 81 0.54 7.28 9.06
CA VAL A 81 1.88 7.47 9.60
C VAL A 81 2.07 8.92 10.01
N ASP A 82 2.16 9.17 11.32
CA ASP A 82 2.30 10.54 11.87
C ASP A 82 3.63 11.24 11.50
N GLY A 83 4.63 10.47 11.06
CA GLY A 83 6.00 10.95 10.79
C GLY A 83 6.59 10.40 9.50
N GLU A 84 7.89 10.13 9.49
CA GLU A 84 8.58 9.56 8.33
C GLU A 84 8.87 8.06 8.55
N MET A 85 8.56 7.22 7.57
CA MET A 85 8.98 5.82 7.58
C MET A 85 10.47 5.71 7.24
N GLU A 86 11.33 5.56 8.24
CA GLU A 86 12.79 5.48 8.06
C GLU A 86 13.21 4.14 7.44
N ARG A 87 12.57 3.05 7.89
CA ARG A 87 12.95 1.68 7.49
C ARG A 87 11.72 0.83 7.29
N PHE A 88 11.80 -0.07 6.32
CA PHE A 88 10.75 -1.02 6.00
C PHE A 88 11.38 -2.37 5.62
N VAL A 89 10.80 -3.45 6.11
CA VAL A 89 11.14 -4.82 5.70
C VAL A 89 9.88 -5.67 5.65
N THR A 90 9.78 -6.53 4.64
CA THR A 90 8.68 -7.45 4.47
C THR A 90 9.18 -8.80 3.96
N ILE A 91 8.61 -9.88 4.49
CA ILE A 91 8.83 -11.24 3.98
C ILE A 91 7.60 -11.76 3.23
N GLY A 92 6.49 -11.02 3.24
CA GLY A 92 5.28 -11.41 2.53
C GLY A 92 4.04 -10.61 2.93
N PRO A 93 2.88 -10.96 2.34
CA PRO A 93 1.63 -10.25 2.61
C PRO A 93 1.27 -10.30 4.10
N LYS A 94 1.04 -9.12 4.69
CA LYS A 94 0.65 -8.95 6.10
C LYS A 94 1.71 -9.42 7.12
N THR A 95 2.96 -9.58 6.70
CA THR A 95 4.08 -9.86 7.59
C THR A 95 5.26 -8.94 7.29
N TYR A 96 5.33 -7.83 8.05
CA TYR A 96 6.27 -6.73 7.81
C TYR A 96 6.62 -5.98 9.10
N PHE A 97 7.73 -5.25 9.05
CA PHE A 97 8.11 -4.26 10.04
C PHE A 97 8.38 -2.92 9.36
N TYR A 98 8.12 -1.85 10.10
CA TYR A 98 8.58 -0.54 9.74
C TYR A 98 8.93 0.30 10.96
N VAL A 99 9.81 1.28 10.77
CA VAL A 99 10.24 2.21 11.81
C VAL A 99 9.75 3.60 11.42
N GLU A 100 8.90 4.17 12.26
CA GLU A 100 8.41 5.55 12.15
C GLU A 100 9.35 6.47 12.95
N LYS A 101 9.81 7.54 12.34
CA LYS A 101 10.47 8.66 13.00
C LYS A 101 9.45 9.78 13.19
N LYS A 102 9.07 10.06 14.44
CA LYS A 102 8.09 11.10 14.78
C LYS A 102 8.75 12.46 14.94
N GLU A 103 9.77 12.54 15.78
CA GLU A 103 10.60 13.72 16.04
C GLU A 103 12.09 13.34 16.02
N GLU A 104 13.01 14.28 16.26
CA GLU A 104 14.45 14.05 16.04
C GLU A 104 15.02 12.83 16.78
N ASP A 105 14.46 12.47 17.95
CA ASP A 105 14.95 11.38 18.79
C ASP A 105 13.93 10.25 19.06
N GLU A 106 12.66 10.39 18.66
CA GLU A 106 11.65 9.36 18.91
C GLU A 106 11.44 8.43 17.71
N ARG A 107 11.84 7.16 17.90
CA ARG A 107 11.60 6.08 16.93
C ARG A 107 10.58 5.10 17.46
N LYS A 108 9.54 4.85 16.67
CA LYS A 108 8.53 3.83 16.95
C LYS A 108 8.66 2.69 15.96
N THR A 109 8.84 1.47 16.47
CA THR A 109 8.84 0.26 15.64
C THR A 109 7.44 -0.32 15.61
N VAL A 110 6.87 -0.43 14.41
CA VAL A 110 5.59 -1.08 14.17
C VAL A 110 5.81 -2.38 13.43
N ARG A 111 5.06 -3.41 13.82
CA ARG A 111 5.18 -4.73 13.23
C ARG A 111 3.81 -5.36 13.01
N LYS A 112 3.75 -6.18 11.98
CA LYS A 112 2.60 -7.02 11.67
C LYS A 112 3.09 -8.43 11.38
N GLY A 113 2.49 -9.42 12.01
CA GLY A 113 2.75 -10.83 11.78
C GLY A 113 1.43 -11.57 11.63
N LYS A 114 1.09 -12.00 10.42
CA LYS A 114 -0.14 -12.77 10.19
C LYS A 114 0.03 -14.18 10.76
N GLY A 115 -0.93 -14.61 11.59
CA GLY A 115 -0.94 -15.96 12.16
C GLY A 115 0.10 -16.17 13.25
N ILE A 116 0.67 -15.09 13.80
CA ILE A 116 1.61 -15.16 14.91
C ILE A 116 0.97 -14.48 16.12
N THR A 117 0.97 -15.17 17.26
CA THR A 117 0.55 -14.57 18.53
C THR A 117 1.69 -13.74 19.09
N ILE A 118 1.51 -12.42 19.14
CA ILE A 118 2.50 -11.52 19.72
C ILE A 118 2.38 -11.57 21.25
N ASN A 119 2.98 -12.58 21.87
CA ASN A 119 3.19 -12.66 23.31
C ASN A 119 4.58 -12.09 23.69
N SER A 120 4.90 -12.00 24.98
CA SER A 120 6.19 -11.45 25.46
C SER A 120 7.41 -12.24 24.96
N SER A 121 7.29 -13.56 24.77
CA SER A 121 8.39 -14.36 24.22
C SER A 121 8.58 -14.10 22.73
N VAL A 122 7.50 -13.99 21.97
CA VAL A 122 7.53 -13.70 20.54
C VAL A 122 8.04 -12.29 20.31
N ASP A 123 7.64 -11.32 21.13
CA ASP A 123 8.10 -9.93 21.08
C ASP A 123 9.64 -9.81 21.09
N LYS A 124 10.30 -10.58 21.97
CA LYS A 124 11.77 -10.59 22.09
C LYS A 124 12.48 -11.26 20.91
N LYS A 125 11.84 -12.24 20.27
CA LYS A 125 12.42 -13.01 19.15
C LYS A 125 12.12 -12.36 17.79
N PHE A 126 10.89 -11.92 17.60
CA PHE A 126 10.37 -11.33 16.36
C PHE A 126 10.74 -9.85 16.30
N THR A 127 11.98 -9.59 15.88
CA THR A 127 12.58 -8.26 15.79
C THR A 127 12.80 -7.84 14.34
N PHE A 128 12.95 -6.54 14.12
CA PHE A 128 13.30 -5.98 12.81
C PHE A 128 14.60 -6.60 12.27
N ALA A 129 15.61 -6.76 13.13
CA ALA A 129 16.91 -7.32 12.76
C ALA A 129 16.80 -8.77 12.26
N LEU A 130 15.99 -9.60 12.93
CA LEU A 130 15.73 -10.96 12.47
C LEU A 130 15.10 -10.98 11.08
N MET A 131 14.06 -10.19 10.86
CA MET A 131 13.37 -10.16 9.57
C MET A 131 14.28 -9.63 8.45
N LYS A 132 15.07 -8.59 8.73
CA LYS A 132 16.08 -8.08 7.79
C LYS A 132 17.09 -9.16 7.43
N LYS A 133 17.63 -9.88 8.42
CA LYS A 133 18.56 -11.00 8.19
C LYS A 133 17.96 -12.06 7.25
N MET A 134 16.71 -12.46 7.49
CA MET A 134 16.03 -13.45 6.65
C MET A 134 15.86 -12.97 5.20
N VAL A 135 15.56 -11.68 4.99
CA VAL A 135 15.49 -11.09 3.65
C VAL A 135 16.87 -11.04 2.99
N ASP A 136 17.88 -10.58 3.71
CA ASP A 136 19.27 -10.49 3.23
C ASP A 136 19.79 -11.88 2.80
N GLU A 137 19.54 -12.93 3.58
CA GLU A 137 19.92 -14.32 3.24
C GLU A 137 19.28 -14.82 1.93
N VAL A 138 18.04 -14.41 1.65
CA VAL A 138 17.35 -14.73 0.40
C VAL A 138 17.96 -13.95 -0.78
N LEU A 139 18.24 -12.66 -0.60
CA LEU A 139 18.85 -11.81 -1.62
C LEU A 139 20.28 -12.27 -1.96
N GLU A 140 21.04 -12.68 -0.95
CA GLU A 140 22.42 -13.18 -1.06
C GLU A 140 22.50 -14.64 -1.56
N LYS A 141 21.36 -15.31 -1.76
CA LYS A 141 21.26 -16.71 -2.22
C LYS A 141 22.07 -17.68 -1.34
N ARG A 142 22.05 -17.48 -0.02
CA ARG A 142 22.73 -18.39 0.91
C ARG A 142 22.13 -19.79 0.86
N ALA A 143 22.99 -20.81 1.01
CA ALA A 143 22.58 -22.20 1.06
C ALA A 143 21.78 -22.51 2.35
N GLU A 144 22.23 -21.96 3.48
CA GLU A 144 21.53 -22.05 4.76
C GLU A 144 20.70 -20.79 5.00
N LYS A 145 19.45 -20.98 5.43
CA LYS A 145 18.51 -19.90 5.72
C LYS A 145 18.03 -19.99 7.16
N THR A 146 17.91 -18.84 7.80
CA THR A 146 17.37 -18.73 9.14
C THR A 146 15.89 -19.11 9.13
N ILE A 147 15.50 -20.03 10.01
CA ILE A 147 14.12 -20.41 10.27
C ILE A 147 13.80 -19.96 11.70
N ALA A 148 12.69 -19.26 11.87
CA ALA A 148 12.18 -18.83 13.17
C ALA A 148 10.76 -19.34 13.34
N GLU A 149 10.54 -20.12 14.40
CA GLU A 149 9.24 -20.71 14.70
C GLU A 149 8.54 -19.89 15.78
N PHE A 150 7.26 -19.62 15.55
CA PHE A 150 6.41 -18.86 16.46
C PHE A 150 5.09 -19.58 16.66
N GLU A 151 4.51 -19.39 17.84
CA GLU A 151 3.20 -19.93 18.16
C GLU A 151 2.13 -19.26 17.30
N GLN A 152 1.39 -20.10 16.56
CA GLN A 152 0.26 -19.69 15.76
C GLN A 152 -1.03 -19.89 16.54
N PHE A 153 -1.80 -18.82 16.67
CA PHE A 153 -3.18 -18.89 17.14
C PHE A 153 -4.13 -18.73 15.96
N THR A 154 -5.08 -19.65 15.83
CA THR A 154 -6.03 -19.66 14.72
C THR A 154 -7.45 -19.65 15.27
N MET A 155 -8.11 -18.50 15.16
CA MET A 155 -9.54 -18.42 15.44
C MET A 155 -10.33 -18.95 14.23
N THR A 156 -11.25 -19.87 14.46
CA THR A 156 -12.14 -20.40 13.43
C THR A 156 -13.57 -19.94 13.69
N ARG A 157 -14.33 -19.68 12.62
CA ARG A 157 -15.74 -19.28 12.70
C ARG A 157 -16.60 -20.31 12.00
N ASN A 158 -17.60 -20.85 12.68
CA ASN A 158 -18.55 -21.74 12.03
C ASN A 158 -19.59 -20.96 11.21
N LYS A 159 -20.48 -21.69 10.51
CA LYS A 159 -21.56 -21.09 9.71
C LYS A 159 -22.58 -20.32 10.56
N ASN A 160 -22.68 -20.64 11.86
CA ASN A 160 -23.55 -19.95 12.81
C ASN A 160 -22.89 -18.71 13.44
N HIS A 161 -21.78 -18.24 12.85
CA HIS A 161 -21.00 -17.10 13.33
C HIS A 161 -20.41 -17.27 14.75
N GLN A 162 -20.36 -18.49 15.28
CA GLN A 162 -19.67 -18.78 16.54
C GLN A 162 -18.18 -18.87 16.29
N VAL A 163 -17.41 -18.28 17.21
CA VAL A 163 -15.95 -18.15 17.10
C VAL A 163 -15.30 -19.08 18.11
N PHE A 164 -14.36 -19.89 17.64
CA PHE A 164 -13.58 -20.85 18.42
C PHE A 164 -12.11 -20.45 18.34
N ALA A 165 -11.39 -20.68 19.41
CA ALA A 165 -10.01 -20.28 19.65
C ALA A 165 -9.18 -21.52 19.99
#